data_AF-A0A947QQQ5-F1
#
_entry.id   AF-A0A947QQQ5-F1
#
_cell.length_a   1.000
_cell.length_b   1.000
_cell.length_c   1.000
_cell.angle_alpha   90.00
_cell.angle_beta   90.00
_cell.angle_gamma   90.00
#
_symmetry.space_group_name_H-M   'P 1'
#
loop_
_entity.id
_entity.type
_entity.pdbx_description
1 polymer ?
#
loop_
_entity_poly.entity_id
_entity_poly.type
_entity_poly.pdbx_seq_one_letter_code
_entity_poly.pdbx_strand_id
1 'polypeptide(L)' 'MLVVGVFSLLVFALWLWMLIDVISREEKDFPSSGSDQKVLWILILVFGNWIGAFVYYLVVFKKSPKSK' A
#
# COMPACT_ATOMS: atom_id res chain seq x y z
N MET A 1 9.48 12.55 24.00
CA MET A 1 10.15 12.85 22.71
C MET A 1 10.61 11.60 21.98
N LEU A 2 11.33 10.66 22.62
CA LEU A 2 11.78 9.41 21.98
C LEU A 2 10.65 8.52 21.41
N VAL A 3 9.53 8.38 22.14
CA VAL A 3 8.38 7.56 21.71
C VAL A 3 7.79 8.04 20.38
N VAL A 4 7.69 9.37 20.20
CA VAL A 4 7.15 9.97 18.97
C VAL A 4 8.08 9.69 17.78
N GLY A 5 9.41 9.77 18.00
CA GLY A 5 10.41 9.48 16.95
C GLY A 5 10.43 8.01 16.52
N VAL A 6 10.28 7.07 17.46
CA VAL A 6 10.17 5.64 17.12
C VAL A 6 8.86 5.36 16.40
N PHE A 7 7.76 5.96 16.83
CA PHE A 7 6.46 5.79 16.18
C PHE A 7 6.46 6.30 14.74
N SER A 8 7.03 7.49 14.49
CA SER A 8 7.11 8.02 13.12
C SER A 8 7.99 7.17 12.21
N LEU A 9 9.09 6.59 12.72
CA LEU A 9 9.90 5.63 11.98
C LEU A 9 9.12 4.35 11.62
N LEU A 10 8.31 3.83 12.54
CA LEU A 10 7.47 2.66 12.28
C LEU A 10 6.41 2.93 11.22
N VAL A 11 5.73 4.09 11.30
CA VAL A 11 4.73 4.49 10.29
C VAL A 11 5.40 4.67 8.91
N PHE A 12 6.59 5.26 8.87
CA PHE A 12 7.35 5.43 7.64
C PHE A 12 7.83 4.09 7.06
N ALA A 13 8.33 3.19 7.90
CA ALA A 13 8.72 1.83 7.50
C ALA A 13 7.53 1.04 6.95
N LEU A 14 6.34 1.17 7.58
CA LEU A 14 5.12 0.54 7.10
C LEU A 14 4.72 1.11 5.73
N TRP A 15 4.77 2.43 5.54
CA TRP A 15 4.49 3.05 4.26
C TRP A 15 5.43 2.56 3.15
N LEU A 16 6.74 2.50 3.41
CA LEU A 16 7.72 1.94 2.48
C LEU A 16 7.45 0.47 2.15
N TRP A 17 7.07 -0.32 3.16
CA TRP A 17 6.72 -1.72 2.94
C TRP A 17 5.51 -1.87 2.01
N MET A 18 4.47 -1.03 2.17
CA MET A 18 3.31 -1.05 1.26
C MET A 18 3.67 -0.60 -0.16
N LEU A 19 4.64 0.31 -0.32
CA LEU A 19 5.18 0.68 -1.64
C LEU A 19 5.88 -0.51 -2.32
N ILE A 20 6.65 -1.29 -1.56
CA ILE A 20 7.28 -2.51 -2.11
C ILE A 20 6.21 -3.53 -2.48
N ASP A 21 5.22 -3.75 -1.62
CA ASP A 21 4.11 -4.68 -1.86
C ASP A 21 3.33 -4.33 -3.14
N VAL A 22 2.99 -3.06 -3.38
CA VAL A 22 2.26 -2.66 -4.60
C VAL A 22 3.08 -2.86 -5.87
N ILE A 23 4.40 -2.69 -5.80
CA ILE A 23 5.31 -2.90 -6.95
C ILE A 23 5.51 -4.39 -7.22
N SER A 24 5.57 -5.22 -6.17
CA SER A 24 5.74 -6.67 -6.30
C SER A 24 4.47 -7.41 -6.71
N ARG A 25 3.28 -6.83 -6.50
CA ARG A 25 2.01 -7.45 -6.93
C ARG A 25 1.78 -7.38 -8.44
N GLU A 26 1.07 -8.38 -8.94
CA GLU A 26 0.60 -8.44 -10.31
C GLU A 26 -0.72 -7.67 -10.46
N GLU A 27 -0.98 -7.13 -11.66
CA GLU A 27 -2.18 -6.32 -11.94
C GLU A 27 -3.50 -7.08 -11.68
N LYS A 28 -3.49 -8.40 -11.82
CA LYS A 28 -4.65 -9.28 -11.55
C LYS A 28 -5.10 -9.30 -10.08
N ASP A 29 -4.23 -8.94 -9.15
CA ASP A 29 -4.51 -9.01 -7.71
C ASP A 29 -5.19 -7.71 -7.21
N PHE A 30 -5.35 -6.72 -8.09
CA PHE A 30 -6.05 -5.49 -7.78
C PHE A 30 -7.57 -5.65 -8.01
N PRO A 31 -8.41 -5.02 -7.17
CA PRO A 31 -9.85 -5.28 -7.13
C PRO A 31 -10.64 -4.81 -8.37
N SER A 32 -10.00 -4.24 -9.38
CA SER A 32 -10.65 -3.66 -10.55
C SER A 32 -9.98 -4.13 -11.84
N SER A 33 -10.77 -4.44 -12.85
CA SER A 33 -10.36 -4.99 -14.15
C SER A 33 -9.92 -3.90 -15.16
N GLY A 34 -9.02 -3.01 -14.73
CA GLY A 34 -8.43 -1.97 -15.60
C GLY A 34 -6.93 -2.17 -15.80
N SER A 35 -6.43 -1.87 -17.00
CA SER A 35 -5.04 -2.06 -17.46
C SER A 35 -3.97 -1.27 -16.69
N ASP A 36 -4.35 -0.37 -15.76
CA ASP A 36 -3.42 0.58 -15.14
C ASP A 36 -3.63 0.72 -13.62
N GLN A 37 -4.31 -0.23 -12.99
CA GLN A 37 -4.65 -0.16 -11.56
C GLN A 37 -3.42 -0.14 -10.66
N LYS A 38 -2.38 -0.88 -11.03
CA LYS A 38 -1.10 -0.87 -10.31
C LYS A 38 -0.51 0.54 -10.24
N VAL A 39 -0.48 1.24 -11.37
CA VAL A 39 0.04 2.60 -11.48
C VAL A 39 -0.81 3.55 -10.63
N LEU A 40 -2.14 3.44 -10.70
CA LEU A 40 -3.06 4.24 -9.88
C LEU A 40 -2.79 4.09 -8.38
N TRP A 41 -2.63 2.85 -7.90
CA TRP A 41 -2.33 2.59 -6.49
C TRP A 41 -0.95 3.06 -6.07
N ILE A 42 0.06 2.97 -6.95
CA ILE A 42 1.37 3.57 -6.73
C ILE A 42 1.24 5.09 -6.56
N LEU A 43 0.48 5.78 -7.42
CA LEU A 43 0.24 7.22 -7.28
C LEU A 43 -0.45 7.54 -5.95
N ILE A 44 -1.48 6.78 -5.56
CA ILE A 44 -2.19 6.97 -4.28
C ILE A 44 -1.25 6.77 -3.10
N LEU A 45 -0.37 5.76 -3.13
CA LEU A 45 0.62 5.51 -2.09
C LEU A 45 1.67 6.63 -2.01
N VAL A 46 2.19 7.09 -3.15
CA VAL A 46 3.22 8.13 -3.20
C VAL A 46 2.67 9.50 -2.78
N PHE A 47 1.55 9.94 -3.34
CA PHE A 47 0.95 11.24 -3.01
C PHE A 47 0.19 11.22 -1.68
N GLY A 48 -0.46 10.10 -1.36
CA GLY A 48 -1.23 9.93 -0.12
C GLY A 48 -0.39 9.62 1.10
N ASN A 49 0.91 9.32 0.95
CA ASN A 49 1.82 8.96 2.04
C ASN A 49 1.17 7.92 2.98
N TRP A 50 1.19 8.16 4.29
CA TRP A 50 0.62 7.29 5.30
C TRP A 50 -0.90 7.06 5.13
N ILE A 51 -1.65 8.06 4.63
CA ILE A 51 -3.09 7.92 4.35
C ILE A 51 -3.30 6.97 3.18
N GLY A 52 -2.49 7.13 2.11
CA GLY A 52 -2.49 6.26 0.95
C GLY A 52 -2.18 4.81 1.33
N ALA A 53 -1.16 4.59 2.18
CA ALA A 53 -0.84 3.26 2.71
C ALA A 53 -1.96 2.67 3.57
N PHE A 54 -2.62 3.48 4.39
CA PHE A 54 -3.75 3.01 5.21
C PHE A 54 -4.92 2.56 4.34
N VAL A 55 -5.28 3.33 3.32
CA VAL A 55 -6.33 2.97 2.35
C VAL A 55 -5.93 1.74 1.54
N TYR A 56 -4.70 1.69 1.05
CA TYR A 56 -4.17 0.54 0.31
C TYR A 56 -4.21 -0.75 1.13
N TYR A 57 -3.84 -0.68 2.42
CA TYR A 57 -3.93 -1.81 3.34
C TYR A 57 -5.38 -2.33 3.49
N LEU A 58 -6.35 -1.43 3.67
CA LEU A 58 -7.75 -1.83 3.84
C LEU A 58 -8.38 -2.38 2.56
N VAL A 59 -8.02 -1.83 1.40
CA VAL A 59 -8.68 -2.15 0.12
C VAL A 59 -7.98 -3.27 -0.62
N VAL A 60 -6.65 -3.24 -0.75
CA VAL A 60 -5.89 -4.18 -1.58
C VAL A 60 -5.33 -5.32 -0.73
N PHE A 61 -4.68 -5.02 0.39
CA PHE A 61 -4.06 -6.04 1.22
C PHE A 61 -5.10 -6.98 1.86
N LYS A 62 -6.25 -6.46 2.31
CA LYS A 62 -7.33 -7.26 2.93
C LYS A 62 -8.22 -8.01 1.92
N LYS A 63 -8.37 -7.50 0.68
CA LYS A 63 -9.23 -8.11 -0.35
C LYS A 63 -8.51 -8.99 -1.35
N SER A 64 -7.24 -9.33 -1.16
CA SER A 64 -6.67 -10.47 -1.86
C SER A 64 -7.08 -11.74 -1.13
N PRO A 65 -8.18 -12.45 -1.49
CA PRO A 65 -8.18 -13.88 -1.22
C PRO A 65 -6.97 -14.39 -1.98
N LYS A 66 -5.95 -14.88 -1.27
CA LYS A 66 -4.98 -15.76 -1.91
C LYS A 66 -5.81 -16.85 -2.57
N SER A 67 -5.98 -16.78 -3.90
CA SER A 67 -6.42 -17.94 -4.65
C SER A 67 -5.36 -18.98 -4.35
N LYS A 68 -5.72 -19.93 -3.49
CA LYS A 68 -5.01 -21.20 -3.41
C LYS A 68 -5.06 -21.88 -4.78
#